data_AF-A0A6C1RXT7-F1
#
_entry.id   AF-A0A6C1RXT7-F1
#
_cell.length_a   1.000
_cell.length_b   1.000
_cell.length_c   1.000
_cell.angle_alpha   90.00
_cell.angle_beta   90.00
_cell.angle_gamma   90.00
#
_symmetry.space_group_name_H-M   'P 1'
#
loop_
_entity.id
_entity.type
_entity.pdbx_description
1 polymer ?
#
loop_
_entity_poly.entity_id
_entity_poly.type
_entity_poly.pdbx_seq_one_letter_code
_entity_poly.pdbx_strand_id
1 'polypeptide(L)'
;MADREPVPGQHGGARPGAGRPAGFKQSEQDPRKGDYYAVLAQAKAKREVFKANMAEVEFRLKTGELYERGEVLRVIRTAIAVFAEQMRSLPDKLERSVGLTPSQAELAEIEVDNQLEELQNKIMQVLKDG
;
A
#
# COMPACT_ATOMS: atom_id res chain seq x y z
N MET A 1 -46.83 23.73 -11.34
CA MET A 1 -47.84 23.31 -12.34
C MET A 1 -47.09 23.14 -13.67
N ALA A 2 -46.78 21.96 -14.20
CA ALA A 2 -47.04 20.58 -13.74
C ALA A 2 -45.93 19.59 -14.23
N ASP A 3 -45.39 18.65 -13.44
CA ASP A 3 -44.39 18.95 -12.40
C ASP A 3 -43.27 17.85 -12.25
N ARG A 4 -43.54 16.52 -12.17
CA ARG A 4 -42.51 15.42 -12.23
C ARG A 4 -43.05 14.03 -12.68
N GLU A 5 -42.23 13.25 -13.40
CA GLU A 5 -41.61 11.92 -13.07
C GLU A 5 -41.09 11.20 -14.37
N PRO A 6 -40.70 9.91 -14.46
CA PRO A 6 -39.38 9.54 -15.00
C PRO A 6 -39.43 8.70 -16.29
N VAL A 7 -38.27 8.43 -16.92
CA VAL A 7 -38.17 7.43 -18.00
C VAL A 7 -37.24 6.27 -17.56
N PRO A 8 -37.80 5.09 -17.23
CA PRO A 8 -37.00 3.91 -16.87
C PRO A 8 -36.37 3.24 -18.10
N GLY A 9 -35.24 2.57 -17.90
CA GLY A 9 -34.81 1.47 -18.77
C GLY A 9 -34.28 1.86 -20.15
N GLN A 10 -33.28 2.74 -20.23
CA GLN A 10 -32.50 2.92 -21.47
C GLN A 10 -31.54 1.74 -21.73
N HIS A 11 -32.11 0.55 -21.91
CA HIS A 11 -31.39 -0.58 -22.49
C HIS A 11 -31.04 -0.25 -23.93
N GLY A 12 -29.75 -0.38 -24.29
CA GLY A 12 -29.26 -0.02 -25.62
C GLY A 12 -29.98 -0.79 -26.73
N GLY A 13 -30.87 -0.11 -27.44
CA GLY A 13 -31.62 -0.69 -28.55
C GLY A 13 -30.70 -1.19 -29.67
N ALA A 14 -31.14 -2.23 -30.38
CA ALA A 14 -30.42 -2.79 -31.51
C ALA A 14 -30.18 -1.71 -32.58
N ARG A 15 -28.92 -1.42 -32.88
CA ARG A 15 -28.55 -0.47 -33.94
C ARG A 15 -28.80 -1.11 -35.32
N PRO A 16 -29.17 -0.35 -36.36
CA PRO A 16 -29.16 -0.85 -37.73
C PRO A 16 -27.77 -1.42 -38.08
N GLY A 17 -27.72 -2.69 -38.51
CA GLY A 17 -26.46 -3.41 -38.75
C GLY A 17 -25.82 -4.06 -37.51
N ALA A 18 -26.33 -3.85 -36.30
CA ALA A 18 -25.93 -4.61 -35.11
C ALA A 18 -26.68 -5.95 -35.06
N GLY A 19 -26.25 -6.86 -35.95
CA GLY A 19 -26.74 -8.23 -36.04
C GLY A 19 -25.76 -9.08 -36.83
N ARG A 20 -25.74 -10.39 -36.57
CA ARG A 20 -24.92 -11.33 -37.35
C ARG A 20 -25.45 -11.37 -38.78
N PRO A 21 -24.59 -11.28 -39.83
CA PRO A 21 -25.06 -11.16 -41.20
C PRO A 21 -25.92 -12.37 -41.63
N ALA A 22 -27.00 -12.08 -42.34
CA ALA A 22 -27.89 -13.09 -42.89
C ALA A 22 -27.12 -14.02 -43.84
N GLY A 23 -27.22 -15.33 -43.62
CA GLY A 23 -26.43 -16.33 -44.34
C GLY A 23 -25.15 -16.80 -43.63
N PHE A 24 -24.83 -16.29 -42.43
CA PHE A 24 -23.77 -16.89 -41.59
C PHE A 24 -24.22 -18.30 -41.15
N LYS A 25 -23.89 -19.32 -41.95
CA LYS A 25 -23.96 -20.72 -41.54
C LYS A 25 -23.02 -20.89 -40.36
N GLN A 26 -23.58 -21.06 -39.18
CA GLN A 26 -22.82 -21.43 -38.00
C GLN A 26 -22.23 -22.81 -38.27
N SER A 27 -20.91 -22.89 -38.47
CA SER A 27 -20.21 -24.16 -38.38
C SER A 27 -20.46 -24.73 -36.98
N GLU A 28 -21.32 -25.75 -36.92
CA GLU A 28 -21.64 -26.50 -35.71
C GLU A 28 -20.45 -27.36 -35.25
N GLN A 29 -19.47 -27.54 -36.14
CA GLN A 29 -18.23 -28.27 -35.91
C GLN A 29 -17.02 -27.35 -36.12
N ASP A 30 -16.94 -26.28 -35.32
CA ASP A 30 -15.63 -25.70 -35.00
C ASP A 30 -15.21 -26.26 -33.62
N PRO A 31 -14.28 -27.23 -33.58
CA PRO A 31 -13.88 -27.87 -32.31
C PRO A 31 -13.33 -26.87 -31.28
N ARG A 32 -12.89 -25.68 -31.72
CA ARG A 32 -12.39 -24.61 -30.85
C ARG A 32 -13.49 -23.96 -30.01
N LYS A 33 -14.78 -24.13 -30.35
CA LYS A 33 -15.91 -23.52 -29.60
C LYS A 33 -16.22 -24.21 -28.27
N GLY A 34 -15.99 -25.52 -28.16
CA GLY A 34 -16.14 -26.23 -26.89
C GLY A 34 -15.15 -25.69 -25.86
N ASP A 35 -13.88 -25.63 -26.26
CA ASP A 35 -12.80 -25.04 -25.46
C ASP A 35 -13.00 -23.54 -25.20
N TYR A 36 -13.51 -22.77 -26.17
CA TYR A 36 -13.67 -21.32 -26.01
C TYR A 36 -14.50 -20.93 -24.77
N TYR A 37 -15.64 -21.60 -24.54
CA TYR A 37 -16.47 -21.30 -23.36
C TYR A 37 -15.82 -21.80 -22.07
N ALA A 38 -15.11 -22.94 -22.09
CA ALA A 38 -14.37 -23.44 -20.93
C ALA A 38 -13.20 -22.51 -20.55
N VAL A 39 -12.41 -22.07 -21.52
CA VAL A 39 -11.31 -21.09 -21.35
C VAL A 39 -11.85 -19.74 -20.86
N LEU A 40 -12.97 -19.26 -21.42
CA LEU A 40 -13.62 -18.04 -20.96
C LEU A 40 -14.13 -18.15 -19.51
N ALA A 41 -14.70 -19.30 -19.13
CA ALA A 41 -15.13 -19.57 -17.76
C ALA A 41 -13.94 -19.61 -16.79
N GLN A 42 -12.84 -20.29 -17.14
CA GLN A 42 -11.61 -20.30 -16.35
C GLN A 42 -10.99 -18.90 -16.20
N ALA A 43 -10.97 -18.11 -17.28
CA ALA A 43 -10.46 -16.73 -17.25
C ALA A 43 -11.31 -15.83 -16.33
N LYS A 44 -12.64 -15.96 -16.37
CA LYS A 44 -13.57 -15.29 -15.45
C LYS A 44 -13.34 -15.72 -14.00
N ALA A 45 -13.24 -17.03 -13.73
CA ALA A 45 -12.99 -17.55 -12.39
C ALA A 45 -11.68 -17.01 -11.81
N LYS A 46 -10.59 -17.04 -12.57
CA LYS A 46 -9.30 -16.44 -12.17
C LYS A 46 -9.45 -14.95 -11.85
N ARG A 47 -10.14 -14.18 -12.70
CA ARG A 47 -10.38 -12.74 -12.48
C ARG A 47 -11.14 -12.45 -11.19
N GLU A 48 -12.20 -13.20 -10.89
CA GLU A 48 -12.96 -13.00 -9.65
C GLU A 48 -12.14 -13.39 -8.41
N VAL A 49 -11.29 -14.43 -8.48
CA VAL A 49 -10.33 -14.75 -7.41
C VAL A 49 -9.33 -13.61 -7.19
N PHE A 50 -8.70 -13.07 -8.25
CA PHE A 50 -7.79 -11.93 -8.11
C PHE A 50 -8.49 -10.70 -7.52
N LYS A 51 -9.75 -10.44 -7.90
CA LYS A 51 -10.55 -9.34 -7.37
C LYS A 51 -10.92 -9.55 -5.90
N ALA A 52 -11.26 -10.78 -5.49
CA ALA A 52 -11.51 -11.11 -4.09
C ALA A 52 -10.25 -10.91 -3.24
N ASN A 53 -9.10 -11.42 -3.69
CA ASN A 53 -7.82 -11.27 -2.99
C ASN A 53 -7.43 -9.77 -2.85
N MET A 54 -7.67 -8.95 -3.88
CA MET A 54 -7.42 -7.50 -3.81
C MET A 54 -8.36 -6.81 -2.81
N ALA A 55 -9.64 -7.16 -2.81
CA ALA A 55 -10.61 -6.64 -1.84
C ALA A 55 -10.28 -7.05 -0.40
N GLU A 56 -9.73 -8.25 -0.20
CA GLU A 56 -9.23 -8.71 1.11
C GLU A 56 -8.02 -7.88 1.56
N VAL A 57 -7.01 -7.67 0.72
CA VAL A 57 -5.84 -6.82 1.04
C VAL A 57 -6.28 -5.38 1.35
N GLU A 58 -7.17 -4.80 0.56
CA GLU A 58 -7.75 -3.48 0.84
C GLU A 58 -8.52 -3.43 2.16
N PHE A 59 -9.28 -4.48 2.49
CA PHE A 59 -10.00 -4.56 3.77
C PHE A 59 -9.02 -4.61 4.94
N ARG A 60 -7.97 -5.45 4.85
CA ARG A 60 -6.95 -5.62 5.89
C ARG A 60 -6.07 -4.37 6.09
N LEU A 61 -5.85 -3.59 5.04
CA LEU A 61 -5.28 -2.24 5.15
C LEU A 61 -6.24 -1.28 5.90
N LYS A 62 -7.53 -1.27 5.55
CA LYS A 62 -8.54 -0.39 6.16
C LYS A 62 -8.84 -0.73 7.63
N THR A 63 -8.69 -1.99 8.04
CA THR A 63 -8.81 -2.41 9.45
C THR A 63 -7.53 -2.20 10.26
N GLY A 64 -6.42 -1.76 9.64
CA GLY A 64 -5.13 -1.59 10.31
C GLY A 64 -4.42 -2.90 10.67
N GLU A 65 -4.79 -4.01 10.02
CA GLU A 65 -4.12 -5.30 10.17
C GLU A 65 -2.85 -5.38 9.29
N LEU A 66 -2.89 -4.70 8.14
CA LEU A 66 -1.73 -4.49 7.26
C LEU A 66 -1.39 -3.00 7.19
N TYR A 67 -0.11 -2.71 6.99
CA TYR A 67 0.40 -1.35 6.75
C TYR A 67 1.31 -1.35 5.52
N GLU A 68 1.33 -0.24 4.78
CA GLU A 68 2.30 -0.07 3.71
C GLU A 68 3.71 0.08 4.27
N ARG A 69 4.66 -0.71 3.75
CA ARG A 69 6.08 -0.66 4.18
C ARG A 69 6.66 0.76 4.13
N GLY A 70 6.29 1.55 3.13
CA GLY A 70 6.73 2.94 2.98
C GLY A 70 6.24 3.86 4.10
N GLU A 71 5.00 3.67 4.55
CA GLU A 71 4.44 4.43 5.67
C GLU A 71 5.08 4.04 7.00
N VAL A 72 5.24 2.74 7.26
CA VAL A 72 5.94 2.23 8.45
C VAL A 72 7.36 2.79 8.54
N LEU A 73 8.13 2.71 7.44
CA LEU A 73 9.48 3.26 7.38
C LEU A 73 9.53 4.79 7.56
N ARG A 74 8.53 5.53 7.05
CA ARG A 74 8.39 6.97 7.27
C ARG A 74 8.17 7.30 8.75
N VAL A 75 7.22 6.62 9.40
CA VAL A 75 6.90 6.83 10.82
C VAL A 75 8.11 6.48 11.70
N ILE A 76 8.76 5.34 11.45
CA ILE A 76 9.98 4.93 12.18
C ILE A 76 11.10 5.96 11.98
N ARG A 77 11.33 6.46 10.76
CA ARG A 77 12.34 7.50 10.51
C ARG A 77 12.05 8.78 11.31
N THR A 78 10.80 9.23 11.33
CA THR A 78 10.41 10.40 12.14
C THR A 78 10.60 10.16 13.64
N ALA A 79 10.23 8.98 14.14
CA ALA A 79 10.41 8.63 15.54
C ALA A 79 11.90 8.58 15.95
N ILE A 80 12.76 7.98 15.12
CA ILE A 80 14.21 7.95 15.34
C ILE A 80 14.82 9.35 15.30
N ALA A 81 14.38 10.22 14.38
CA ALA A 81 14.87 11.60 14.29
C ALA A 81 14.56 12.39 15.58
N VAL A 82 13.31 12.32 16.08
CA VAL A 82 12.90 12.95 17.35
C VAL A 82 13.67 12.36 18.53
N PHE A 83 13.91 11.04 18.56
CA PHE A 83 14.71 10.41 19.60
C PHE A 83 16.16 10.89 19.60
N ALA A 84 16.81 10.95 18.43
CA ALA A 84 18.18 11.44 18.29
C ALA A 84 18.32 12.93 18.70
N GLU A 85 17.35 13.77 18.35
CA GLU A 85 17.28 15.16 18.80
C GLU A 85 17.15 15.27 20.33
N GLN A 86 16.29 14.46 20.96
CA GLN A 86 16.19 14.43 22.41
C GLN A 86 17.49 13.95 23.07
N MET A 87 18.16 12.94 22.53
CA MET A 87 19.46 12.47 23.03
C MET A 87 20.53 13.57 22.96
N ARG A 88 20.65 14.27 21.82
CA ARG A 88 21.60 15.40 21.65
C ARG A 88 21.32 16.57 22.58
N SER A 89 20.08 16.75 23.02
CA SER A 89 19.74 17.79 24.01
C SER A 89 20.09 17.42 25.46
N LEU A 90 20.55 16.19 25.75
CA LEU A 90 20.85 15.74 27.11
C LEU A 90 22.08 16.43 27.75
N PRO A 91 23.23 16.60 27.07
CA PRO A 91 24.40 17.29 27.65
C PRO A 91 24.06 18.71 28.15
N ASP A 92 23.43 19.53 27.30
CA ASP A 92 22.86 20.85 27.64
C ASP A 92 21.94 20.82 28.87
N LYS A 93 21.03 19.84 28.91
CA LYS A 93 20.10 19.68 30.04
C LYS A 93 20.85 19.31 31.32
N LEU A 94 21.87 18.46 31.25
CA LEU A 94 22.67 18.01 32.40
C LEU A 94 23.61 19.11 32.92
N GLU A 95 24.21 19.91 32.03
CA GLU A 95 24.94 21.14 32.39
C GLU A 95 24.05 22.05 33.25
N ARG A 96 22.85 22.38 32.76
CA ARG A 96 21.94 23.32 33.43
C ARG A 96 21.24 22.78 34.68
N SER A 97 20.99 21.46 34.76
CA SER A 97 20.20 20.87 35.85
C SER A 97 21.03 20.17 36.94
N VAL A 98 22.19 19.61 36.60
CA VAL A 98 23.07 18.88 37.53
C VAL A 98 24.37 19.65 37.78
N GLY A 99 24.64 20.71 37.01
CA GLY A 99 25.85 21.52 37.18
C GLY A 99 27.10 20.85 36.64
N LEU A 100 26.98 20.06 35.56
CA LEU A 100 28.17 19.61 34.82
C LEU A 100 28.99 20.83 34.37
N THR A 101 30.31 20.71 34.39
CA THR A 101 31.18 21.72 33.78
C THR A 101 31.05 21.67 32.24
N PRO A 102 31.31 22.78 31.52
CA PRO A 102 31.21 22.79 30.05
C PRO A 102 32.03 21.68 29.37
N SER A 103 33.23 21.38 29.90
CA SER A 103 34.08 20.28 29.38
C SER A 103 33.47 18.89 29.62
N GLN A 104 32.70 18.69 30.69
CA GLN A 104 31.97 17.43 30.90
C GLN A 104 30.73 17.32 29.99
N ALA A 105 30.09 18.44 29.66
CA ALA A 105 29.00 18.47 28.69
C ALA A 105 29.51 18.16 27.27
N GLU A 106 30.62 18.76 26.85
CA GLU A 106 31.29 18.49 25.56
C GLU A 106 31.67 17.00 25.41
N LEU A 107 32.26 16.39 26.46
CA LEU A 107 32.55 14.95 26.48
C LEU A 107 31.28 14.09 26.39
N ALA A 108 30.18 14.52 27.01
CA ALA A 108 28.90 13.82 26.92
C ALA A 108 28.23 13.97 25.55
N GLU A 109 28.41 15.10 24.86
CA GLU A 109 27.93 15.32 23.49
C GLU A 109 28.65 14.40 22.50
N ILE A 110 29.98 14.33 22.57
CA ILE A 110 30.79 13.42 21.76
C ILE A 110 30.35 11.96 21.98
N GLU A 111 30.15 11.53 23.22
CA GLU A 111 29.72 10.15 23.50
C GLU A 111 28.28 9.89 23.05
N VAL A 112 27.37 10.86 23.16
CA VAL A 112 26.00 10.73 22.62
C VAL A 112 26.03 10.53 21.10
N ASP A 113 26.86 11.28 20.37
CA ASP A 113 26.98 11.11 18.91
C ASP A 113 27.63 9.77 18.52
N ASN A 114 28.67 9.33 19.24
CA ASN A 114 29.25 7.98 19.07
C ASN A 114 28.18 6.88 19.24
N GLN A 115 27.37 6.96 20.29
CA GLN A 115 26.31 5.99 20.57
C GLN A 115 25.18 6.03 19.53
N LEU A 116 24.85 7.21 18.99
CA LEU A 116 23.89 7.36 17.90
C LEU A 116 24.40 6.75 16.59
N GLU A 117 25.70 6.89 16.28
CA GLU A 117 26.32 6.23 15.12
C GLU A 117 26.36 4.70 15.29
N GLU A 118 26.74 4.20 16.47
CA GLU A 118 26.75 2.75 16.73
C GLU A 118 25.32 2.16 16.64
N LEU A 119 24.31 2.88 17.15
CA LEU A 119 22.91 2.52 17.03
C LEU A 119 22.44 2.49 15.56
N GLN A 120 22.82 3.49 14.75
CA GLN A 120 22.53 3.51 13.32
C GLN A 120 23.12 2.28 12.62
N ASN A 121 24.38 1.93 12.92
CA ASN A 121 25.04 0.77 12.35
C ASN A 121 24.34 -0.55 12.74
N LYS A 122 23.95 -0.71 14.01
CA LYS A 122 23.15 -1.87 14.49
C LYS A 122 21.79 -1.98 13.79
N ILE A 123 21.06 -0.86 13.64
CA ILE A 123 19.77 -0.84 12.91
C ILE A 123 19.98 -1.22 11.44
N MET A 124 21.02 -0.69 10.79
CA MET A 124 21.35 -1.02 9.39
C MET A 124 21.81 -2.46 9.20
N GLN A 125 22.33 -3.13 10.23
CA GLN A 125 22.61 -4.56 10.22
C GLN A 125 21.31 -5.38 10.31
N VAL A 126 20.45 -5.09 11.29
CA VAL A 126 19.15 -5.78 11.44
C VAL A 126 18.29 -5.66 10.18
N LEU A 127 18.34 -4.53 9.47
CA LEU A 127 17.64 -4.32 8.20
C LEU A 127 18.26 -5.03 6.97
N LYS A 128 19.45 -5.63 7.10
CA LYS A 128 20.07 -6.47 6.06
C LYS A 128 19.85 -7.97 6.33
N ASP A 129 19.75 -8.34 7.60
CA ASP A 129 19.67 -9.72 8.06
C ASP A 129 18.22 -10.27 8.11
N GLY A 130 17.20 -9.41 7.91
CA GLY A 130 15.76 -9.74 7.89
C GLY A 130 15.00 -9.28 6.65
#